data_AF-A0A955IER4-F1
#
_entry.id   AF-A0A955IER4-F1
#
_cell.length_a   1.000
_cell.length_b   1.000
_cell.length_c   1.000
_cell.angle_alpha   90.00
_cell.angle_beta   90.00
_cell.angle_gamma   90.00
#
_symmetry.space_group_name_H-M   'P 1'
#
loop_
_entity.id
_entity.type
_entity.pdbx_description
1 polymer ?
#
loop_
_entity_poly.entity_id
_entity_poly.type
_entity_poly.pdbx_seq_one_letter_code
_entity_poly.pdbx_strand_id
1 'polypeptide(L)'
;MIRRAETAVLVLALGAAVLGGCYTPAGGIMPSSTGAVTYYSTETEQKTITMIDLRTDQPFFVQVIPPSHQLTFQYLQGGGDDPVLTPDRMIYAVLPMGTMTGKLTNQITVPPASARRIDVSVSQDIKYAPEPPEQRLRTDQVEDRPDYWSPRGGPLPEKKNPYDG
;
A
#
# COMPACT_ATOMS: atom_id res chain seq x y z
N MET A 1 48.89 42.07 -37.38
CA MET A 1 49.25 42.60 -36.05
C MET A 1 48.14 42.24 -35.06
N ILE A 2 48.50 41.35 -34.13
CA ILE A 2 48.06 41.23 -32.72
C ILE A 2 46.55 41.03 -32.44
N ARG A 3 46.20 39.75 -32.23
CA ARG A 3 45.07 39.23 -31.45
C ARG A 3 45.13 39.76 -30.01
N ARG A 4 44.02 40.30 -29.46
CA ARG A 4 43.73 40.33 -28.00
C ARG A 4 42.23 40.48 -27.76
N ALA A 5 41.62 39.47 -27.15
CA ALA A 5 40.68 39.58 -26.03
C ALA A 5 40.03 38.20 -25.79
N GLU A 6 40.85 37.22 -25.41
CA GLU A 6 40.36 36.09 -24.63
C GLU A 6 40.16 36.58 -23.18
N THR A 7 39.27 35.91 -22.45
CA THR A 7 38.91 36.10 -21.02
C THR A 7 37.80 37.10 -20.72
N ALA A 8 36.55 36.68 -20.96
CA ALA A 8 35.43 37.12 -20.13
C ALA A 8 34.33 36.06 -20.10
N VAL A 9 33.97 35.67 -18.87
CA VAL A 9 32.73 34.98 -18.47
C VAL A 9 32.68 33.46 -18.72
N LEU A 10 33.53 32.76 -17.98
CA LEU A 10 33.33 31.37 -17.58
C LEU A 10 32.44 31.31 -16.32
N VAL A 11 31.18 31.80 -16.37
CA VAL A 11 30.20 31.60 -15.27
C VAL A 11 28.76 31.67 -15.83
N LEU A 12 28.24 30.58 -16.40
CA LEU A 12 26.79 30.40 -16.53
C LEU A 12 26.41 28.91 -16.76
N ALA A 13 26.95 28.01 -15.94
CA ALA A 13 26.63 26.58 -16.00
C ALA A 13 26.29 25.97 -14.62
N LEU A 14 25.71 26.77 -13.72
CA LEU A 14 25.10 26.30 -12.47
C LEU A 14 23.69 26.87 -12.41
N GLY A 15 22.67 26.04 -12.66
CA GLY A 15 21.29 26.52 -12.57
C GLY A 15 20.20 25.58 -13.10
N ALA A 16 20.54 24.42 -13.67
CA ALA A 16 19.57 23.38 -13.96
C ALA A 16 19.62 22.29 -12.87
N ALA A 17 19.52 22.69 -11.60
CA ALA A 17 19.21 21.76 -10.53
C ALA A 17 17.75 21.31 -10.73
N VAL A 18 17.65 20.15 -11.38
CA VAL A 18 16.53 19.21 -11.43
C VAL A 18 15.38 19.60 -10.49
N LEU A 19 14.27 20.03 -11.08
CA LEU A 19 12.94 20.05 -10.46
C LEU A 19 12.49 18.60 -10.18
N GLY A 20 13.22 17.91 -9.29
CA GLY A 20 12.75 16.74 -8.59
C GLY A 20 11.89 17.28 -7.46
N GLY A 21 10.57 17.21 -7.61
CA GLY A 21 9.66 17.49 -6.49
C GLY A 21 10.00 16.52 -5.36
N CYS A 22 10.82 16.99 -4.42
CA CYS A 22 11.15 16.26 -3.22
C CYS A 22 9.90 16.23 -2.34
N TYR A 23 9.07 15.22 -2.52
CA TYR A 23 8.11 14.84 -1.51
C TYR A 23 8.84 13.94 -0.51
N THR A 24 8.57 14.13 0.78
CA THR A 24 8.98 13.18 1.81
C THR A 24 7.78 12.27 2.09
N PRO A 25 7.89 10.95 1.89
CA PRO A 25 6.80 10.03 2.20
C PRO A 25 6.50 10.11 3.69
N ALA A 26 5.30 10.58 4.03
CA ALA A 26 4.79 10.61 5.40
C ALA A 26 3.74 9.50 5.54
N GLY A 27 4.02 8.54 6.42
CA GLY A 27 3.09 7.48 6.80
C GLY A 27 2.64 7.67 8.25
N GLY A 28 1.35 7.58 8.51
CA GLY A 28 0.79 7.70 9.86
C GLY A 28 -0.72 7.43 9.87
N ILE A 29 -1.26 7.19 11.06
CA ILE A 29 -2.70 6.96 11.30
C ILE A 29 -3.53 8.24 10.99
N MET A 30 -2.87 9.40 11.00
CA MET A 30 -3.42 10.71 10.68
C MET A 30 -2.59 11.34 9.55
N PRO A 31 -2.76 10.93 8.30
CA PRO A 31 -2.08 11.57 7.18
C PRO A 31 -2.53 13.04 7.13
N SER A 32 -1.59 13.97 7.33
CA SER A 32 -1.91 15.39 7.20
C SER A 32 -2.30 15.68 5.75
N SER A 33 -3.32 16.51 5.55
CA SER A 33 -3.75 16.94 4.21
C SER A 33 -2.69 17.75 3.46
N THR A 34 -1.61 18.13 4.15
CA THR A 34 -0.49 18.94 3.66
C THR A 34 0.75 18.10 3.30
N GLY A 35 0.81 16.83 3.70
CA GLY A 35 1.92 15.92 3.46
C GLY A 35 1.69 14.95 2.30
N ALA A 36 2.77 14.34 1.80
CA ALA A 36 2.67 13.22 0.88
C ALA A 36 2.36 11.95 1.68
N VAL A 37 1.33 11.22 1.27
CA VAL A 37 0.86 10.00 1.93
C VAL A 37 1.29 8.81 1.08
N THR A 38 1.85 7.79 1.72
CA THR A 38 2.31 6.57 1.05
C THR A 38 1.65 5.33 1.64
N TYR A 39 1.09 4.50 0.75
CA TYR A 39 0.61 3.16 1.10
C TYR A 39 1.49 2.10 0.44
N TYR A 40 1.91 1.13 1.23
CA TYR A 40 2.73 0.00 0.77
C TYR A 40 1.85 -1.23 0.51
N SER A 41 2.14 -1.96 -0.56
CA SER A 41 1.47 -3.21 -0.93
C SER A 41 2.49 -4.34 -0.93
N THR A 42 2.38 -5.25 0.03
CA THR A 42 3.23 -6.45 0.09
C THR A 42 2.55 -7.58 -0.67
N GLU A 43 3.30 -8.63 -1.01
CA GLU A 43 2.73 -9.84 -1.64
C GLU A 43 1.62 -10.46 -0.79
N THR A 44 1.73 -10.33 0.54
CA THR A 44 0.75 -10.88 1.48
C THR A 44 -0.43 -9.95 1.73
N GLU A 45 -0.30 -8.66 1.44
CA GLU A 45 -1.33 -7.66 1.70
C GLU A 45 -1.45 -6.74 0.51
N GLN A 46 -2.13 -7.21 -0.53
CA GLN A 46 -2.42 -6.36 -1.67
C GLN A 46 -3.44 -5.31 -1.28
N LYS A 47 -3.07 -4.03 -1.40
CA LYS A 47 -3.94 -2.90 -1.05
C LYS A 47 -4.53 -2.25 -2.30
N THR A 48 -5.81 -1.93 -2.22
CA THR A 48 -6.50 -1.10 -3.21
C THR A 48 -6.97 0.17 -2.52
N ILE A 49 -6.65 1.31 -3.13
CA ILE A 49 -7.01 2.63 -2.60
C ILE A 49 -8.17 3.16 -3.41
N THR A 50 -9.23 3.52 -2.71
CA THR A 50 -10.42 4.17 -3.27
C THR A 50 -10.62 5.51 -2.59
N MET A 51 -10.85 6.56 -3.37
CA MET A 51 -11.17 7.88 -2.82
C MET A 51 -12.58 8.27 -3.21
N ILE A 52 -13.35 8.68 -2.20
CA ILE A 52 -14.78 8.97 -2.30
C ILE A 52 -15.01 10.45 -2.01
N ASP A 53 -15.82 11.10 -2.84
CA ASP A 53 -16.34 12.43 -2.56
C ASP A 53 -17.53 12.32 -1.61
N LEU A 54 -17.41 12.89 -0.40
CA LEU A 54 -18.45 12.83 0.63
C LEU A 54 -19.72 13.61 0.27
N ARG A 55 -19.68 14.50 -0.73
CA ARG A 55 -20.87 15.24 -1.17
C ARG A 55 -21.79 14.41 -2.04
N THR A 56 -21.20 13.55 -2.88
CA THR A 56 -21.92 12.73 -3.86
C THR A 56 -21.91 11.24 -3.52
N ASP A 57 -21.07 10.85 -2.56
CA ASP A 57 -20.74 9.48 -2.16
C ASP A 57 -20.25 8.60 -3.33
N GLN A 58 -19.67 9.23 -4.35
CA GLN A 58 -19.13 8.55 -5.53
C GLN A 58 -17.60 8.42 -5.47
N PRO A 59 -17.05 7.27 -5.89
CA PRO A 59 -15.60 7.12 -6.02
C PRO A 59 -15.10 7.88 -7.25
N PHE A 60 -14.16 8.80 -7.06
CA PHE A 60 -13.53 9.54 -8.16
C PHE A 60 -12.14 9.02 -8.52
N PHE A 61 -11.54 8.21 -7.64
CA PHE A 61 -10.22 7.63 -7.85
C PHE A 61 -10.17 6.22 -7.28
N VAL A 62 -9.72 5.26 -8.10
CA VAL A 62 -9.53 3.87 -7.71
C VAL A 62 -8.20 3.41 -8.27
N GLN A 63 -7.30 2.96 -7.40
CA GLN A 63 -5.99 2.45 -7.80
C GLN A 63 -5.66 1.18 -7.03
N VAL A 64 -5.52 0.08 -7.77
CA VAL A 64 -4.93 -1.16 -7.27
C VAL A 64 -3.42 -0.98 -7.22
N ILE A 65 -2.81 -1.24 -6.06
CA ILE A 65 -1.36 -1.18 -5.90
C ILE A 65 -0.80 -2.58 -6.21
N PRO A 66 0.10 -2.72 -7.21
CA PRO A 66 0.78 -3.99 -7.47
C PRO A 66 1.53 -4.49 -6.23
N PRO A 67 1.79 -5.80 -6.10
CA PRO A 67 2.69 -6.30 -5.06
C PRO A 67 4.09 -5.68 -5.23
N SER A 68 4.83 -5.56 -4.14
CA SER A 68 6.17 -4.95 -4.05
C SER A 68 6.25 -3.46 -4.48
N HIS A 69 5.10 -2.80 -4.61
CA HIS A 69 5.00 -1.39 -4.94
C HIS A 69 4.37 -0.57 -3.81
N GLN A 70 4.56 0.74 -3.89
CA GLN A 70 3.95 1.73 -3.04
C GLN A 70 3.20 2.75 -3.89
N LEU A 71 2.02 3.16 -3.46
CA LEU A 71 1.33 4.33 -4.02
C LEU A 71 1.64 5.51 -3.12
N THR A 72 2.30 6.53 -3.69
CA THR A 72 2.45 7.82 -3.03
C THR A 72 1.58 8.84 -3.73
N PHE A 73 0.85 9.63 -2.95
CA PHE A 73 0.13 10.79 -3.47
C PHE A 73 0.28 11.98 -2.52
N GLN A 74 0.17 13.18 -3.08
CA GLN A 74 0.21 14.43 -2.35
C GLN A 74 -0.92 15.34 -2.85
N TYR A 75 -1.55 16.03 -1.93
CA TYR A 75 -2.52 17.07 -2.24
C TYR A 75 -1.83 18.42 -2.32
N LEU A 76 -2.06 19.11 -3.43
CA LEU A 76 -1.74 20.51 -3.63
C LEU A 76 -3.03 21.28 -3.40
N GLN A 77 -2.99 22.21 -2.44
CA GLN A 77 -4.12 23.09 -2.19
C GLN A 77 -4.23 24.09 -3.34
N GLY A 78 -5.41 24.15 -3.97
CA GLY A 78 -5.58 24.91 -5.20
C GLY A 78 -5.04 24.21 -6.46
N GLY A 79 -5.10 24.91 -7.60
CA GLY A 79 -4.64 24.38 -8.88
C GLY A 79 -5.55 23.30 -9.49
N GLY A 80 -6.76 23.16 -8.95
CA GLY A 80 -7.86 22.43 -9.57
C GLY A 80 -8.59 23.25 -10.63
N ASP A 81 -9.45 22.58 -11.39
CA ASP A 81 -10.15 23.17 -12.55
C ASP A 81 -11.38 23.98 -12.14
N ASP A 82 -12.06 23.58 -11.05
CA ASP A 82 -13.29 24.21 -10.56
C ASP A 82 -13.10 24.71 -9.12
N PRO A 83 -13.25 26.02 -8.85
CA PRO A 83 -13.07 26.58 -7.51
C PRO A 83 -14.08 26.10 -6.47
N VAL A 84 -15.21 25.53 -6.89
CA VAL A 84 -16.30 25.09 -6.01
C VAL A 84 -16.31 23.57 -5.86
N LEU A 85 -16.28 22.83 -6.98
CA LEU A 85 -16.41 21.38 -6.95
C LEU A 85 -15.08 20.66 -6.71
N THR A 86 -14.02 21.04 -7.43
CA THR A 86 -12.71 20.39 -7.41
C THR A 86 -11.57 21.40 -7.28
N PRO A 87 -11.50 22.14 -6.15
CA PRO A 87 -10.55 23.24 -5.98
C PRO A 87 -9.09 22.77 -5.83
N ASP A 88 -8.88 21.55 -5.32
CA ASP A 88 -7.55 21.01 -5.03
C ASP A 88 -7.05 20.12 -6.16
N ARG A 89 -5.73 19.90 -6.20
CA ARG A 89 -5.10 18.96 -7.13
C ARG A 89 -4.39 17.85 -6.38
N MET A 90 -4.58 16.61 -6.79
CA MET A 90 -3.80 15.47 -6.30
C MET A 90 -2.75 15.08 -7.34
N ILE A 91 -1.51 14.95 -6.89
CA ILE A 91 -0.42 14.35 -7.67
C ILE A 91 -0.08 12.98 -7.09
N TYR A 92 0.12 11.98 -7.95
CA TYR A 92 0.37 10.61 -7.50
C TYR A 92 1.31 9.84 -8.43
N ALA A 93 1.96 8.81 -7.89
CA ALA A 93 2.66 7.80 -8.66
C ALA A 93 2.71 6.47 -7.91
N VAL A 94 2.71 5.39 -8.66
CA VAL A 94 3.05 4.06 -8.18
C VAL A 94 4.55 3.88 -8.36
N LEU A 95 5.25 3.58 -7.27
CA LEU A 95 6.70 3.47 -7.24
C LEU A 95 7.10 2.12 -6.64
N PRO A 96 8.32 1.63 -6.90
CA PRO A 96 8.85 0.48 -6.18
C PRO A 96 8.90 0.73 -4.68
N MET A 97 8.63 -0.30 -3.88
CA MET A 97 8.66 -0.21 -2.42
C MET A 97 10.05 0.24 -1.92
N GLY A 98 10.08 1.17 -0.95
CA GLY A 98 11.32 1.72 -0.39
C GLY A 98 11.81 2.98 -1.11
N THR A 99 11.11 3.45 -2.14
CA THR A 99 11.43 4.71 -2.82
C THR A 99 11.13 5.89 -1.88
N MET A 100 12.18 6.56 -1.42
CA MET A 100 12.06 7.72 -0.53
C MET A 100 11.92 9.06 -1.27
N THR A 101 12.42 9.13 -2.51
CA THR A 101 12.36 10.32 -3.36
C THR A 101 11.97 9.90 -4.77
N GLY A 102 11.02 10.60 -5.37
CA GLY A 102 10.53 10.28 -6.72
C GLY A 102 9.72 11.42 -7.32
N LYS A 103 9.46 11.36 -8.63
CA LYS A 103 8.54 12.29 -9.28
C LYS A 103 7.14 11.69 -9.29
N LEU A 104 6.17 12.45 -8.81
CA LEU A 104 4.75 12.12 -8.96
C LEU A 104 4.32 12.55 -10.37
N THR A 105 4.12 11.59 -11.26
CA THR A 105 3.91 11.84 -12.70
C THR A 105 2.46 12.12 -13.05
N ASN A 106 1.52 11.58 -12.28
CA ASN A 106 0.10 11.69 -12.58
C ASN A 106 -0.52 12.80 -11.73
N GLN A 107 -1.53 13.46 -12.29
CA GLN A 107 -2.25 14.54 -11.64
C GLN A 107 -3.74 14.44 -11.95
N ILE A 108 -4.58 14.68 -10.95
CA ILE A 108 -6.03 14.78 -11.08
C ILE A 108 -6.57 15.92 -10.21
N THR A 109 -7.70 16.49 -10.57
CA THR A 109 -8.40 17.48 -9.74
C THR A 109 -9.32 16.77 -8.76
N VAL A 110 -9.37 17.26 -7.53
CA VAL A 110 -10.03 16.56 -6.41
C VAL A 110 -10.86 17.54 -5.56
N PRO A 111 -11.90 17.04 -4.87
CA PRO A 111 -12.62 17.80 -3.86
C PRO A 111 -11.70 18.34 -2.75
N PRO A 112 -12.13 19.38 -2.01
CA PRO A 112 -11.38 19.93 -0.89
C PRO A 112 -11.20 18.88 0.20
N ALA A 113 -10.20 19.08 1.06
CA ALA A 113 -9.86 18.14 2.14
C ALA A 113 -11.02 17.74 3.06
N SER A 114 -11.99 18.63 3.28
CA SER A 114 -13.18 18.36 4.11
C SER A 114 -14.23 17.47 3.45
N ALA A 115 -14.16 17.29 2.12
CA ALA A 115 -15.16 16.59 1.33
C ALA A 115 -14.63 15.29 0.71
N ARG A 116 -13.46 14.79 1.14
CA ARG A 116 -12.85 13.57 0.60
C ARG A 116 -12.56 12.56 1.69
N ARG A 117 -12.83 11.28 1.40
CA ARG A 117 -12.47 10.13 2.25
C ARG A 117 -11.58 9.17 1.47
N ILE A 118 -10.60 8.59 2.16
CA ILE A 118 -9.68 7.60 1.61
C ILE A 118 -10.05 6.26 2.24
N ASP A 119 -10.58 5.36 1.42
CA ASP A 119 -10.97 4.01 1.80
C ASP A 119 -9.91 3.03 1.29
N VAL A 120 -9.31 2.29 2.22
CA VAL A 120 -8.23 1.33 1.95
C VAL A 120 -8.79 -0.08 2.11
N SER A 121 -8.90 -0.82 1.01
CA SER A 121 -9.28 -2.23 1.06
C SER A 121 -8.05 -3.12 0.93
N VAL A 122 -7.94 -4.10 1.81
CA VAL A 122 -6.87 -5.12 1.76
C VAL A 122 -7.46 -6.40 1.20
N SER A 123 -6.97 -6.82 0.04
CA SER A 123 -7.31 -8.12 -0.54
C SER A 123 -6.44 -9.19 0.13
N GLN A 124 -7.06 -10.11 0.87
CA GLN A 124 -6.41 -11.25 1.53
C GLN A 124 -6.30 -12.48 0.62
N ASP A 125 -6.25 -12.30 -0.71
CA ASP A 125 -6.36 -13.39 -1.69
C ASP A 125 -5.12 -14.30 -1.78
N ILE A 126 -4.32 -14.35 -0.71
CA ILE A 126 -3.39 -15.45 -0.50
C ILE A 126 -4.24 -16.69 -0.18
N LYS A 127 -4.50 -17.50 -1.20
CA LYS A 127 -4.75 -18.92 -0.94
C LYS A 127 -3.50 -19.46 -0.26
N TYR A 128 -3.57 -19.67 1.06
CA TYR A 128 -2.58 -20.47 1.75
C TYR A 128 -2.42 -21.77 0.97
N ALA A 129 -1.18 -22.13 0.63
CA ALA A 129 -0.92 -23.47 0.14
C ALA A 129 -1.53 -24.44 1.15
N PRO A 130 -2.31 -25.46 0.70
CA PRO A 130 -2.87 -26.42 1.63
C PRO A 130 -1.72 -26.98 2.46
N GLU A 131 -1.88 -26.98 3.79
CA GLU A 131 -0.83 -27.49 4.68
C GLU A 131 -0.39 -28.87 4.19
N PRO A 132 0.91 -29.09 3.95
CA PRO A 132 1.37 -30.42 3.56
C PRO A 132 0.94 -31.41 4.65
N PRO A 133 0.45 -32.60 4.29
CA PRO A 133 -0.09 -33.57 5.25
C PRO A 133 0.94 -33.94 6.33
N GLU A 134 2.22 -33.79 6.03
CA GLU A 134 3.36 -34.03 6.91
C GLU A 134 3.51 -32.98 8.04
N GLN A 135 2.97 -31.76 7.87
CA GLN A 135 3.02 -30.68 8.86
C GLN A 135 1.75 -30.58 9.72
N ARG A 136 0.85 -31.57 9.63
CA ARG A 136 -0.33 -31.65 10.51
C ARG A 136 0.11 -31.95 11.94
N LEU A 137 0.41 -30.90 12.70
CA LEU A 137 0.78 -30.98 14.12
C LEU A 137 -0.46 -31.17 15.03
N ARG A 138 -1.67 -30.96 14.49
CA ARG A 138 -2.94 -31.07 15.22
C ARG A 138 -3.59 -32.43 14.95
N THR A 139 -3.53 -33.33 15.93
CA THR A 139 -4.24 -34.63 15.97
C THR A 139 -5.66 -34.54 16.51
N ASP A 140 -6.20 -33.34 16.67
CA ASP A 140 -7.53 -33.11 17.25
C ASP A 140 -8.65 -32.96 16.21
N GLN A 141 -8.35 -33.13 14.92
CA GLN A 141 -9.37 -33.29 13.88
C GLN A 141 -10.22 -34.53 14.14
N VAL A 142 -11.47 -34.53 13.65
CA VAL A 142 -12.43 -35.60 13.97
C VAL A 142 -11.98 -36.94 13.38
N GLU A 143 -11.26 -36.89 12.26
CA GLU A 143 -10.75 -37.99 11.48
C GLU A 143 -9.55 -38.71 12.14
N ASP A 144 -8.77 -37.99 12.94
CA ASP A 144 -7.58 -38.54 13.62
C ASP A 144 -7.88 -38.99 15.07
N ARG A 145 -9.10 -38.75 15.55
CA ARG A 145 -9.53 -39.18 16.88
C ARG A 145 -9.73 -40.70 16.89
N PRO A 146 -9.25 -41.41 17.92
CA PRO A 146 -9.52 -42.83 18.05
C PRO A 146 -11.02 -43.08 18.24
N ASP A 147 -11.51 -44.21 17.73
CA ASP A 147 -12.95 -44.52 17.64
C ASP A 147 -13.69 -44.38 18.98
N TYR A 148 -13.02 -44.68 20.10
CA TYR A 148 -13.55 -44.56 21.47
C TYR A 148 -13.77 -43.11 21.94
N TRP A 149 -13.21 -42.12 21.26
CA TRP A 149 -13.35 -40.69 21.52
C TRP A 149 -14.34 -39.99 20.55
N SER A 150 -14.86 -40.73 19.56
CA SER A 150 -15.89 -40.24 18.65
C SER A 150 -17.28 -40.23 19.31
N PRO A 151 -18.25 -39.40 18.84
CA PRO A 151 -19.62 -39.40 19.36
C PRO A 151 -20.35 -40.73 19.22
N ARG A 152 -19.88 -41.62 18.33
CA ARG A 152 -20.40 -42.98 18.14
C ARG A 152 -19.94 -43.96 19.21
N GLY A 153 -18.94 -43.61 20.02
CA GLY A 153 -18.49 -44.38 21.18
C GLY A 153 -18.00 -45.78 20.81
N GLY A 154 -16.79 -45.88 20.25
CA GLY A 154 -16.13 -47.17 20.01
C GLY A 154 -15.73 -47.92 21.30
N PRO A 155 -15.39 -49.21 21.20
CA PRO A 155 -14.94 -49.99 22.36
C PRO A 155 -13.66 -49.37 22.97
N LEU A 156 -13.64 -49.23 24.28
CA LEU A 156 -12.46 -48.75 25.01
C LEU A 156 -11.29 -49.73 24.81
N PRO A 157 -10.05 -49.23 24.66
CA PRO A 157 -8.89 -50.09 24.62
C PRO A 157 -8.77 -50.86 25.93
N GLU A 158 -8.37 -52.12 25.83
CA GLU A 158 -8.14 -52.98 26.99
C GLU A 158 -7.06 -52.32 27.87
N LYS A 159 -7.34 -52.14 29.16
CA LYS A 159 -6.39 -51.55 30.11
C LYS A 159 -5.23 -52.52 30.28
N LYS A 160 -4.15 -52.32 29.51
CA LYS A 160 -2.88 -53.00 29.80
C LYS A 160 -2.34 -52.42 31.11
N ASN A 161 -2.16 -53.27 32.11
CA ASN A 161 -1.47 -52.89 33.34
C ASN A 161 -0.03 -52.52 32.95
N PRO A 162 0.50 -51.35 33.33
CA PRO A 162 1.87 -50.95 32.97
C PRO A 162 2.97 -51.89 33.53
N TYR A 163 2.60 -52.88 34.35
CA TYR A 163 3.50 -53.90 34.88
C TYR A 163 3.40 -55.26 34.17
N ASP A 164 2.50 -55.41 33.20
CA ASP A 164 2.39 -56.62 32.37
C ASP A 164 3.18 -56.40 31.07
N GLY A 165 4.45 -56.80 31.12
CA GLY A 165 5.35 -56.83 29.96
C GLY A 165 4.75 -57.60 28.79
#